data_AF-A0A6G2U148-F1
#
_entry.id   AF-A0A6G2U148-F1
#
_cell.length_a   1.000
_cell.length_b   1.000
_cell.length_c   1.000
_cell.angle_alpha   90.00
_cell.angle_beta   90.00
_cell.angle_gamma   90.00
#
_symmetry.space_group_name_H-M   'P 1'
#
loop_
_entity.id
_entity.type
_entity.pdbx_description
1 polymer ?
#
loop_
_entity_poly.entity_id
_entity_poly.type
_entity_poly.pdbx_seq_one_letter_code
_entity_poly.pdbx_strand_id
1 'polypeptide(L)'
;MTVIVLTNCPVALRGLLTRWLLEISPGVFLGAPSTRIRESLWKEVRQYAGQGRALLAYQTNNEQGYTFETHDHSWHPTDHEGLTLIHRPSPKTQRPAPRASDGPTPDVPRQGWSKASKRRKYGGR
;
A
#
# COMPACT_ATOMS: atom_id res chain seq x y z
N MET A 1 8.34 -6.40 -19.27
CA MET A 1 8.83 -5.57 -18.16
C MET A 1 8.05 -5.87 -16.90
N THR A 2 8.73 -5.90 -15.76
CA THR A 2 8.20 -6.16 -14.42
C THR A 2 8.80 -5.17 -13.43
N VAL A 3 7.97 -4.62 -12.55
CA VAL A 3 8.35 -3.76 -11.44
C VAL A 3 7.80 -4.35 -10.15
N ILE A 4 8.62 -4.48 -9.11
CA ILE A 4 8.17 -4.83 -7.75
C ILE A 4 8.50 -3.68 -6.82
N VAL A 5 7.52 -3.22 -6.06
CA VAL A 5 7.68 -2.21 -5.01
C VAL A 5 7.43 -2.87 -3.67
N LEU A 6 8.39 -2.76 -2.75
CA LEU A 6 8.33 -3.25 -1.38
C LEU A 6 8.31 -2.07 -0.41
N THR A 7 7.53 -2.18 0.67
CA THR A 7 7.49 -1.19 1.75
C THR A 7 7.43 -1.91 3.09
N ASN A 8 8.33 -1.58 4.02
CA ASN A 8 8.39 -2.21 5.34
C ASN A 8 8.57 -3.75 5.29
N CYS A 9 9.27 -4.27 4.28
CA CYS A 9 9.56 -5.70 4.14
C CYS A 9 10.91 -6.07 4.75
N PRO A 10 11.11 -7.34 5.18
CA PRO A 10 12.39 -7.83 5.67
C PRO A 10 13.54 -7.66 4.67
N VAL A 11 14.75 -7.39 5.18
CA VAL A 11 15.97 -7.22 4.35
C VAL A 11 16.29 -8.47 3.53
N ALA A 12 16.01 -9.66 4.07
CA ALA A 12 16.19 -10.94 3.37
C ALA A 12 15.38 -11.01 2.07
N LEU A 13 14.14 -10.50 2.06
CA LEU A 13 13.31 -10.48 0.85
C LEU A 13 13.91 -9.55 -0.22
N ARG A 14 14.44 -8.39 0.19
CA ARG A 14 15.14 -7.47 -0.74
C ARG A 14 16.33 -8.17 -1.39
N GLY A 15 17.17 -8.84 -0.60
CA GLY A 15 18.31 -9.61 -1.11
C GLY A 15 17.90 -10.79 -2.00
N LEU A 16 16.74 -11.40 -1.76
CA LEU A 16 16.20 -12.43 -2.66
C LEU A 16 15.85 -11.84 -4.03
N LEU A 17 15.20 -10.67 -4.08
CA LEU A 17 14.79 -10.03 -5.32
C LEU A 17 15.97 -9.52 -6.15
N THR A 18 17.06 -9.04 -5.53
CA THR A 18 18.25 -8.57 -6.26
C THR A 18 18.96 -9.65 -7.08
N ARG A 19 18.67 -10.94 -6.82
CA ARG A 19 19.19 -12.06 -7.64
C ARG A 19 18.60 -12.08 -9.04
N TRP A 20 17.46 -11.42 -9.27
CA TRP A 20 16.70 -11.47 -10.52
C TRP A 20 16.37 -10.09 -11.08
N LEU A 21 16.27 -9.08 -10.21
CA LEU A 21 15.83 -7.74 -10.53
C LEU A 21 16.87 -6.71 -10.07
N LEU A 22 16.93 -5.57 -10.76
CA LEU A 22 17.75 -4.44 -10.36
C LEU A 22 16.99 -3.55 -9.37
N GLU A 23 17.53 -3.30 -8.18
CA GLU A 23 16.98 -2.32 -7.24
C GLU A 23 17.41 -0.91 -7.67
N ILE A 24 16.48 -0.12 -8.22
CA ILE A 24 16.75 1.23 -8.77
C ILE A 24 16.51 2.35 -7.75
N SER A 25 15.83 2.03 -6.65
CA SER A 25 15.53 2.92 -5.52
C SER A 25 15.17 2.02 -4.33
N PRO A 26 15.30 2.46 -3.06
CA PRO A 26 14.96 1.62 -1.91
C PRO A 26 13.57 0.97 -2.02
N GLY A 27 13.55 -0.36 -2.12
CA GLY A 27 12.33 -1.14 -2.25
C GLY A 27 11.73 -1.17 -3.67
N VAL A 28 12.34 -0.53 -4.68
CA VAL A 28 11.84 -0.51 -6.07
C VAL A 28 12.76 -1.34 -6.96
N PHE A 29 12.23 -2.45 -7.46
CA PHE A 29 12.94 -3.43 -8.27
C PHE A 29 12.40 -3.45 -9.70
N LEU A 30 13.29 -3.47 -10.69
CA LEU A 30 12.98 -3.46 -12.12
C LEU A 30 13.65 -4.64 -12.82
N GLY A 31 12.95 -5.27 -13.76
CA GLY A 31 13.54 -6.29 -14.62
C GLY A 31 12.59 -6.82 -15.70
N ALA A 32 13.07 -7.76 -16.50
CA ALA A 32 12.27 -8.41 -17.54
C ALA A 32 12.28 -9.95 -17.44
N PRO A 33 11.96 -10.55 -16.27
CA PRO A 33 11.83 -11.99 -16.16
C PRO A 33 10.66 -12.51 -17.00
N SER A 34 10.73 -13.78 -17.40
CA SER A 34 9.60 -14.48 -18.02
C SER A 34 8.40 -14.57 -17.06
N THR A 35 7.20 -14.83 -17.58
CA THR A 35 5.98 -15.01 -16.79
C THR A 35 6.16 -16.00 -15.65
N ARG A 36 6.79 -17.16 -15.92
CA ARG A 36 7.06 -18.19 -14.91
C ARG A 36 7.92 -17.67 -13.75
N ILE A 37 8.98 -16.95 -14.08
CA ILE A 37 9.89 -16.40 -13.06
C ILE A 37 9.20 -15.27 -12.28
N ARG A 38 8.45 -14.39 -12.96
CA ARG A 38 7.65 -13.35 -12.31
C ARG A 38 6.67 -13.94 -11.30
N GLU A 39 5.92 -14.97 -11.68
CA GLU A 39 4.96 -15.65 -10.79
C GLU A 39 5.64 -16.31 -9.60
N SER A 40 6.79 -16.96 -9.81
CA SER A 40 7.59 -17.50 -8.70
C SER A 40 8.06 -16.41 -7.75
N LEU A 41 8.65 -15.32 -8.27
CA LEU A 41 9.08 -14.17 -7.46
C LEU A 41 7.90 -13.58 -6.66
N TRP A 42 6.72 -13.50 -7.27
CA TRP A 42 5.54 -12.98 -6.59
C TRP A 42 5.04 -13.89 -5.46
N LYS A 43 5.16 -15.21 -5.61
CA LYS A 43 4.88 -16.17 -4.53
C LYS A 43 5.84 -15.96 -3.37
N GLU A 44 7.14 -15.84 -3.63
CA GLU A 44 8.16 -15.57 -2.59
C GLU A 44 7.90 -14.24 -1.87
N VAL A 45 7.52 -13.19 -2.61
CA VAL A 45 7.14 -11.90 -2.02
C VAL A 45 5.97 -12.06 -1.07
N ARG A 46 4.87 -12.70 -1.49
CA ARG A 46 3.70 -12.92 -0.63
C ARG A 46 4.01 -13.80 0.58
N GLN A 47 4.95 -14.73 0.45
CA GLN A 47 5.34 -15.62 1.54
C GLN A 47 6.22 -14.92 2.58
N TYR A 48 7.13 -14.04 2.15
CA TYR A 48 8.16 -13.46 3.02
C TYR A 48 8.01 -11.95 3.28
N ALA A 49 6.95 -11.30 2.80
CA ALA A 49 6.71 -9.89 3.05
C ALA A 49 6.49 -9.56 4.54
N GLY A 50 6.05 -10.53 5.36
CA GLY A 50 5.79 -10.33 6.78
C GLY A 50 4.63 -9.35 7.00
N GLN A 51 4.89 -8.23 7.69
CA GLN A 51 3.95 -7.11 7.84
C GLN A 51 4.19 -6.00 6.80
N GLY A 52 5.05 -6.27 5.82
CA GLY A 52 5.36 -5.36 4.74
C GLY A 52 4.30 -5.39 3.65
N ARG A 53 4.34 -4.38 2.80
CA ARG A 53 3.42 -4.21 1.68
C ARG A 53 4.19 -4.41 0.39
N ALA A 54 3.54 -5.01 -0.60
CA ALA A 54 4.14 -5.16 -1.91
C ALA A 54 3.17 -4.83 -3.05
N LEU A 55 3.72 -4.33 -4.14
CA LEU A 55 3.04 -4.14 -5.41
C LEU A 55 3.88 -4.74 -6.51
N LEU A 56 3.26 -5.53 -7.37
CA LEU A 56 3.85 -6.07 -8.59
C LEU A 56 3.14 -5.42 -9.77
N ALA A 57 3.88 -4.80 -10.68
CA ALA A 57 3.34 -4.34 -11.96
C ALA A 57 4.09 -5.01 -13.10
N TYR A 58 3.39 -5.41 -14.16
CA TYR A 58 4.03 -6.05 -15.30
C TYR A 58 3.26 -5.82 -16.60
N GLN A 59 3.99 -5.92 -17.72
CA GLN A 59 3.41 -5.81 -19.05
C GLN A 59 2.53 -7.01 -19.40
N THR A 60 1.40 -6.73 -20.02
CA THR A 60 0.40 -7.70 -20.51
C THR A 60 -0.24 -7.15 -21.78
N ASN A 61 -0.82 -8.03 -22.59
CA ASN A 61 -1.53 -7.67 -23.81
C ASN A 61 -2.99 -7.32 -23.52
N ASN A 62 -3.21 -6.18 -22.85
CA ASN A 62 -4.52 -5.58 -22.60
C ASN A 62 -4.48 -4.09 -23.02
N GLU A 63 -5.62 -3.41 -22.95
CA GLU A 63 -5.75 -2.00 -23.37
C GLU A 63 -4.75 -1.06 -22.67
N GLN A 64 -4.45 -1.31 -21.38
CA GLN A 64 -3.51 -0.49 -20.62
C GLN A 64 -2.03 -0.85 -20.90
N GLY A 65 -1.75 -1.98 -21.57
CA GLY A 65 -0.41 -2.51 -21.79
C GLY A 65 0.27 -3.04 -20.53
N TYR A 66 -0.42 -3.03 -19.38
CA TYR A 66 0.07 -3.52 -18.10
C TYR A 66 -1.06 -3.97 -17.19
N THR A 67 -0.69 -4.69 -16.13
CA THR A 67 -1.54 -4.97 -14.98
C THR A 67 -0.68 -4.94 -13.72
N PHE A 68 -1.33 -4.95 -12.56
CA PHE A 68 -0.65 -4.96 -11.28
C PHE A 68 -1.41 -5.75 -10.23
N GLU A 69 -0.66 -6.29 -9.27
CA GLU A 69 -1.15 -7.02 -8.11
C GLU A 69 -0.63 -6.37 -6.83
N THR A 70 -1.40 -6.47 -5.76
CA THR A 70 -1.07 -5.90 -4.45
C THR A 70 -1.05 -6.95 -3.36
N HIS A 71 -0.17 -6.80 -2.38
CA HIS A 71 -0.12 -7.60 -1.16
C HIS A 71 -0.11 -6.69 0.06
N ASP A 72 -1.07 -6.90 0.98
CA ASP A 72 -1.32 -6.13 2.20
C ASP A 72 -1.36 -4.60 1.99
N HIS A 73 -1.77 -4.17 0.80
CA HIS A 73 -1.84 -2.77 0.42
C HIS A 73 -3.21 -2.18 0.78
N SER A 74 -3.25 -1.02 1.43
CA SER A 74 -4.51 -0.31 1.77
C SER A 74 -5.29 0.20 0.55
N TRP A 75 -4.65 0.20 -0.62
CA TRP A 75 -5.27 0.62 -1.87
C TRP A 75 -5.54 -0.63 -2.69
N HIS A 76 -6.75 -0.74 -3.20
CA HIS A 76 -7.23 -1.96 -3.81
C HIS A 76 -7.39 -1.74 -5.31
N PRO A 77 -6.91 -2.66 -6.16
CA PRO A 77 -7.24 -2.65 -7.58
C PRO A 77 -8.78 -2.69 -7.75
N THR A 78 -9.32 -1.91 -8.68
CA THR A 78 -10.77 -1.86 -8.95
C THR A 78 -10.99 -1.73 -10.45
N ASP A 79 -11.88 -2.56 -10.99
CA ASP A 79 -12.28 -2.51 -12.38
C ASP A 79 -13.28 -1.37 -12.61
N HIS A 80 -13.01 -0.56 -13.64
CA HIS A 80 -13.90 0.49 -14.12
C HIS A 80 -13.91 0.45 -15.64
N GLU A 81 -15.01 -0.04 -16.21
CA GLU A 81 -15.21 -0.15 -17.66
C GLU A 81 -14.08 -0.94 -18.36
N GLY A 82 -13.57 -1.99 -17.72
CA GLY A 82 -12.46 -2.81 -18.24
C GLY A 82 -11.07 -2.23 -18.00
N LEU A 83 -10.94 -1.06 -17.37
CA LEU A 83 -9.68 -0.50 -16.91
C LEU A 83 -9.45 -0.87 -15.45
N THR A 84 -8.26 -1.41 -15.14
CA THR A 84 -7.83 -1.61 -13.76
C THR A 84 -7.29 -0.30 -13.20
N LEU A 85 -8.03 0.27 -12.25
CA LEU A 85 -7.65 1.46 -11.47
C LEU A 85 -7.27 1.07 -10.04
N ILE A 86 -6.85 2.05 -9.23
CA ILE A 86 -6.51 1.84 -7.82
C ILE A 86 -7.39 2.71 -6.92
N HIS A 87 -8.25 2.07 -6.11
CA HIS A 87 -9.10 2.76 -5.16
C HIS A 87 -8.33 3.08 -3.88
N ARG A 88 -8.23 4.38 -3.57
CA ARG A 88 -7.64 4.89 -2.33
C ARG A 88 -8.77 5.28 -1.36
N PRO A 89 -8.93 4.56 -0.23
CA PRO A 89 -9.95 4.90 0.76
C PRO A 89 -9.76 6.32 1.29
N SER A 90 -10.85 7.09 1.34
CA SER A 90 -10.87 8.38 2.01
C SER A 90 -10.78 8.17 3.53
N PRO A 91 -9.99 8.98 4.26
CA PRO A 91 -9.88 8.87 5.72
C PRO A 91 -11.22 9.04 6.45
N LYS A 92 -12.23 9.65 5.84
CA LYS A 92 -13.58 9.78 6.43
C LYS A 92 -14.37 8.46 6.43
N THR A 93 -14.04 7.52 5.55
CA THR A 93 -14.75 6.25 5.37
C THR A 93 -14.31 5.18 6.37
N GLN A 94 -13.21 5.39 7.11
CA GLN A 94 -12.71 4.45 8.14
C GLN A 94 -13.37 4.63 9.52
N ARG A 95 -14.43 5.43 9.64
CA ARG A 95 -15.22 5.45 10.87
C ARG A 95 -16.08 4.18 10.87
N PRO A 96 -15.88 3.23 11.79
CA PRO A 96 -16.78 2.09 11.88
C PRO A 96 -18.20 2.62 12.06
N ALA A 97 -19.14 2.08 11.30
CA ALA A 97 -20.56 2.36 11.50
C ALA A 97 -20.87 2.19 13.01
N PRO A 98 -21.56 3.14 13.66
CA PRO A 98 -21.95 2.96 15.04
C PRO A 98 -22.72 1.64 15.13
N ARG A 99 -22.20 0.71 15.92
CA ARG A 99 -22.93 -0.52 16.26
C ARG A 99 -24.25 -0.08 16.85
N ALA A 100 -25.35 -0.48 16.22
CA ALA A 100 -26.68 -0.31 16.77
C ALA A 100 -26.78 -1.19 18.03
N SER A 101 -26.40 -0.63 19.18
CA SER A 101 -26.66 -1.20 20.50
C SER A 101 -26.60 -0.09 21.54
N ASP A 102 -27.80 0.40 21.85
CA ASP A 102 -28.31 0.87 23.14
C ASP A 102 -27.54 1.93 23.97
N GLY A 103 -28.17 3.11 24.08
CA GLY A 103 -28.03 4.02 25.23
C GLY A 103 -27.36 5.37 24.92
N PRO A 104 -27.87 6.51 25.45
CA PRO A 104 -27.25 7.81 25.28
C PRO A 104 -26.05 7.94 26.23
N THR A 105 -24.84 7.78 25.70
CA THR A 105 -23.62 8.20 26.39
C THR A 105 -23.02 9.41 25.66
N PRO A 106 -22.67 10.51 26.37
CA PRO A 106 -22.11 11.68 25.72
C PRO A 106 -20.71 11.37 25.19
N ASP A 107 -20.58 11.57 23.88
CA ASP A 107 -19.38 11.45 23.06
C ASP A 107 -18.27 12.36 23.64
N VAL A 108 -17.26 11.80 24.29
CA VAL A 108 -16.07 12.55 24.73
C VAL A 108 -15.08 12.56 23.57
N PRO A 109 -14.77 13.72 22.94
CA PRO A 109 -13.77 13.77 21.90
C PRO A 109 -12.39 13.52 22.51
N ARG A 110 -11.68 12.50 22.01
CA ARG A 110 -10.28 12.24 22.40
C ARG A 110 -9.41 13.46 22.08
N GLN A 111 -9.01 14.15 23.14
CA GLN A 111 -8.20 15.35 23.10
C GLN A 111 -6.80 15.01 22.54
N GLY A 112 -6.51 15.51 21.33
CA GLY A 112 -5.23 15.34 20.67
C GLY A 112 -4.06 15.95 21.45
N TRP A 113 -2.95 15.20 21.49
CA TRP A 113 -1.69 15.55 22.15
C TRP A 113 -0.99 16.69 21.41
N SER A 114 -1.26 17.94 21.79
CA SER A 114 -0.26 19.01 21.89
C SER A 114 -0.90 20.35 22.32
N LYS A 115 -0.29 21.03 23.31
CA LYS A 115 -0.65 22.39 23.73
C LYS A 115 -0.13 23.48 22.77
N ALA A 116 0.43 23.09 21.62
CA ALA A 116 1.10 24.00 20.68
C ALA A 116 0.14 25.00 20.03
N SER A 117 -1.10 24.60 19.72
CA SER A 117 -2.09 25.50 19.11
C SER A 117 -2.58 26.60 20.07
N LYS A 118 -2.62 26.32 21.38
CA LYS A 118 -3.05 27.30 22.41
C LYS A 118 -2.04 28.44 22.60
N ARG A 119 -0.76 28.23 22.27
CA ARG A 119 0.30 29.24 22.46
C ARG A 119 0.32 30.35 21.41
N ARG A 120 -0.35 30.16 20.25
CA ARG A 120 -0.40 31.20 19.20
C ARG A 120 -1.30 32.40 19.55
N LYS A 121 -2.06 32.35 20.65
CA LYS A 121 -3.03 33.40 21.00
C LYS A 121 -2.44 34.63 21.74
N TYR A 122 -1.17 34.62 22.13
CA TYR A 122 -0.57 35.71 22.94
C TYR A 122 0.76 36.28 22.39
N GLY A 123 1.06 36.08 21.11
CA GLY A 123 2.30 36.57 20.49
C GLY A 123 2.09 37.72 19.51
N GLY A 124 1.45 38.80 19.95
CA GLY A 124 1.34 40.05 19.18
C GLY A 124 1.46 41.25 20.11
N ARG A 125 2.66 41.82 20.19
CA ARG A 125 2.91 43.20 20.59
C ARG A 125 3.47 43.90 19.36
#